data_AF-A0A6A5SJH0-F1
#
_entry.id   AF-A0A6A5SJH0-F1
#
_cell.length_a   1.000
_cell.length_b   1.000
_cell.length_c   1.000
_cell.angle_alpha   90.00
_cell.angle_beta   90.00
_cell.angle_gamma   90.00
#
_symmetry.space_group_name_H-M   'P 1'
#
loop_
_entity.id
_entity.type
_entity.pdbx_description
1 polymer ?
#
loop_
_entity_poly.entity_id
_entity_poly.type
_entity_poly.pdbx_seq_one_letter_code
_entity_poly.pdbx_strand_id
1 'polypeptide(L)'
;MKTPTPPPMPTPTTAPSPPPTHTPMTVPMGFAAQLGALREGQREQAERIANLEKENKELKAAKDDMLSRIHALEQHNAYFAARRREAVGQLSNLRTLHQEADNAFNMRTVDIQPDDLEGMLCVYGTMVTTAMNQHQRALGQMRANGQMPPYNTPISQCQQSVMPTALRYAYPPAYSQAGYCYAHNMPYCCRICNT
;
A
#
# COMPACT_ATOMS: atom_id res chain seq x y z
N MET A 1 23.64 13.25 32.90
CA MET A 1 22.34 13.56 33.54
C MET A 1 21.86 14.90 33.01
N LYS A 2 20.89 14.90 32.09
CA LYS A 2 20.34 16.12 31.48
C LYS A 2 19.03 16.45 32.21
N THR A 3 18.97 17.65 32.76
CA THR A 3 17.78 18.24 33.39
C THR A 3 16.66 18.43 32.36
N PRO A 4 15.40 18.10 32.67
CA PRO A 4 14.28 18.38 31.79
C PRO A 4 13.86 19.84 31.92
N THR A 5 13.82 20.52 30.77
CA THR A 5 13.30 21.88 30.59
C THR A 5 11.79 21.90 30.88
N PRO A 6 11.26 22.88 31.63
CA PRO A 6 9.82 23.00 31.84
C PRO A 6 9.08 23.41 30.55
N PRO A 7 7.82 22.99 30.36
CA PRO A 7 7.02 23.38 29.21
C PRO A 7 6.68 24.87 29.25
N PRO A 8 6.54 25.53 28.08
CA PRO A 8 6.14 26.94 28.01
C PRO A 8 4.71 27.15 28.51
N MET A 9 4.51 28.22 29.28
CA MET A 9 3.19 28.70 29.71
C MET A 9 2.32 29.06 28.50
N PRO A 10 1.00 28.77 28.53
CA PRO A 10 0.08 29.29 27.54
C PRO A 10 -0.08 30.81 27.71
N THR A 11 0.16 31.53 26.62
CA THR A 11 -0.16 32.95 26.46
C THR A 11 -1.67 33.20 26.62
N PRO A 12 -2.10 34.29 27.28
CA PRO A 12 -3.50 34.67 27.33
C PRO A 12 -4.01 34.97 25.92
N THR A 13 -4.93 34.14 25.44
CA THR A 13 -5.66 34.34 24.19
C THR A 13 -6.42 35.65 24.26
N THR A 14 -6.01 36.60 23.41
CA THR A 14 -6.72 37.86 23.16
C THR A 14 -8.14 37.54 22.73
N ALA A 15 -9.12 37.90 23.57
CA ALA A 15 -10.53 37.75 23.26
C ALA A 15 -10.87 38.53 21.97
N PRO A 16 -11.62 37.95 21.02
CA PRO A 16 -12.11 38.70 19.87
C PRO A 16 -13.09 39.78 20.35
N SER A 17 -12.81 41.02 19.97
CA SER A 17 -13.69 42.17 20.21
C SER A 17 -15.11 41.89 19.68
N PRO A 18 -16.17 42.21 20.43
CA PRO A 18 -17.54 42.07 19.93
C PRO A 18 -17.73 42.97 18.70
N PRO A 19 -18.43 42.50 17.65
CA PRO A 19 -18.74 43.32 16.50
C PRO A 19 -19.62 44.52 16.92
N PRO A 20 -19.52 45.66 16.22
CA PRO A 20 -20.27 46.87 16.55
C PRO A 20 -21.77 46.59 16.58
N THR A 21 -22.38 46.83 17.74
CA THR A 21 -23.82 46.73 17.96
C THR A 21 -24.51 47.82 17.15
N HIS A 22 -24.92 47.50 15.92
CA HIS A 22 -25.88 48.30 15.19
C HIS A 22 -27.21 48.25 15.96
N THR A 23 -27.54 49.31 16.69
CA THR A 23 -28.91 49.54 17.18
C THR A 23 -29.82 49.70 15.96
N PRO A 24 -30.73 48.77 15.68
CA PRO A 24 -31.67 48.95 14.59
C PRO A 24 -32.61 50.09 15.00
N MET A 25 -32.64 51.18 14.22
CA MET A 25 -33.74 52.14 14.29
C MET A 25 -35.01 51.40 13.88
N THR A 26 -35.76 50.89 14.85
CA THR A 26 -37.03 50.23 14.64
C THR A 26 -38.11 51.29 14.44
N VAL A 27 -38.36 51.63 13.18
CA VAL A 27 -39.62 52.28 12.80
C VAL A 27 -40.76 51.33 13.19
N PRO A 28 -41.83 51.79 13.88
CA PRO A 28 -42.90 50.90 14.33
C PRO A 28 -43.64 50.31 13.12
N MET A 29 -43.24 49.11 12.71
CA MET A 29 -43.99 48.33 11.74
C MET A 29 -45.35 47.98 12.34
N GLY A 30 -46.44 48.23 11.61
CA GLY A 30 -47.76 47.74 12.00
C GLY A 30 -47.74 46.21 12.16
N PHE A 31 -48.64 45.66 12.99
CA PHE A 31 -48.69 44.23 13.33
C PHE A 31 -48.63 43.29 12.11
N ALA A 32 -49.30 43.65 11.01
CA ALA A 32 -49.27 42.88 9.76
C ALA A 32 -47.88 42.81 9.12
N ALA A 33 -47.10 43.90 9.17
CA ALA A 33 -45.74 43.94 8.64
C ALA A 33 -44.76 43.14 9.54
N GLN A 34 -44.96 43.16 10.86
CA GLN A 34 -44.21 42.30 11.79
C GLN A 34 -44.48 40.81 11.53
N LEU A 35 -45.74 40.44 11.29
CA LEU A 35 -46.12 39.06 10.95
C LEU A 35 -45.53 38.63 9.59
N GLY A 36 -45.51 39.53 8.61
CA GLY A 36 -44.85 39.31 7.32
C GLY A 36 -43.35 39.05 7.47
N ALA A 37 -42.64 39.90 8.22
CA ALA A 37 -41.22 39.72 8.50
C ALA A 37 -40.91 38.41 9.24
N LEU A 38 -41.77 38.01 10.19
CA LEU A 38 -41.63 36.75 10.91
C LEU A 38 -41.81 35.54 9.97
N ARG A 39 -42.80 35.57 9.08
CA ARG A 39 -43.01 34.51 8.09
C ARG A 39 -41.84 34.39 7.12
N GLU A 40 -41.31 35.52 6.68
CA GLU A 40 -40.12 35.55 5.81
C GLU A 40 -38.91 34.95 6.54
N GLY A 41 -38.64 35.39 7.77
CA GLY A 41 -37.55 34.82 8.58
C GLY A 41 -37.73 33.34 8.87
N GLN A 42 -38.96 32.85 9.08
CA GLN A 42 -39.24 31.41 9.21
C GLN A 42 -38.94 30.64 7.93
N ARG A 43 -39.27 31.21 6.76
CA ARG A 43 -38.95 30.61 5.46
C ARG A 43 -37.44 30.53 5.26
N GLU A 44 -36.73 31.62 5.46
CA GLU A 44 -35.25 31.66 5.34
C GLU A 44 -34.59 30.66 6.28
N GLN A 45 -35.07 30.54 7.52
CA GLN A 45 -34.57 29.55 8.49
C GLN A 45 -34.85 28.12 8.03
N ALA A 46 -36.05 27.84 7.51
CA ALA A 46 -36.40 26.52 7.00
C ALA A 46 -35.50 26.12 5.82
N GLU A 47 -35.24 27.04 4.89
CA GLU A 47 -34.32 26.82 3.76
C GLU A 47 -32.89 26.57 4.24
N ARG A 48 -32.41 27.37 5.21
CA ARG A 48 -31.08 27.16 5.81
C ARG A 48 -30.97 25.80 6.49
N ILE A 49 -31.99 25.37 7.24
CA ILE A 49 -32.01 24.06 7.89
C ILE A 49 -31.97 22.95 6.83
N ALA A 50 -32.79 23.04 5.77
CA ALA A 50 -32.80 22.05 4.70
C ALA A 50 -31.43 21.92 3.99
N ASN A 51 -30.75 23.05 3.74
CA ASN A 51 -29.41 23.05 3.17
C ASN A 51 -28.38 22.42 4.10
N LEU A 52 -28.40 22.77 5.39
CA LEU A 52 -27.50 22.17 6.38
C LEU A 52 -27.74 20.67 6.56
N GLU A 53 -28.99 20.21 6.51
CA GLU A 53 -29.31 18.79 6.56
C GLU A 53 -28.79 18.03 5.34
N LYS A 54 -28.87 18.65 4.16
CA LYS A 54 -28.29 18.09 2.92
C LYS A 54 -26.77 17.99 3.02
N GLU A 55 -26.09 19.08 3.39
CA GLU A 55 -24.64 19.09 3.59
C GLU A 55 -24.20 18.06 4.65
N ASN A 56 -24.96 17.92 5.74
CA ASN A 56 -24.67 16.95 6.79
C ASN A 56 -24.75 15.51 6.26
N LYS A 57 -25.74 15.20 5.40
CA LYS A 57 -25.87 13.89 4.75
C LYS A 57 -24.69 13.62 3.81
N GLU A 58 -24.31 14.60 3.00
CA GLU A 58 -23.16 14.49 2.08
C GLU A 58 -21.85 14.30 2.84
N LEU A 59 -21.62 15.07 3.91
CA LEU A 59 -20.46 14.93 4.78
C LEU A 59 -20.40 13.57 5.47
N LYS A 60 -21.53 13.03 5.93
CA LYS A 60 -21.60 11.68 6.50
C LYS A 60 -21.23 10.62 5.46
N ALA A 61 -21.80 10.70 4.26
CA ALA A 61 -21.48 9.77 3.18
C ALA A 61 -19.99 9.80 2.80
N ALA A 62 -19.41 11.00 2.66
CA ALA A 62 -17.99 11.17 2.36
C ALA A 62 -17.09 10.64 3.50
N LYS A 63 -17.48 10.87 4.77
CA LYS A 63 -16.78 10.33 5.93
C LYS A 63 -16.78 8.81 5.91
N ASP A 64 -17.94 8.19 5.68
CA ASP A 64 -18.08 6.73 5.68
C ASP A 64 -17.27 6.10 4.53
N ASP A 65 -17.26 6.71 3.34
CA ASP A 65 -16.41 6.28 2.23
C ASP A 65 -14.91 6.36 2.59
N MET A 66 -14.45 7.48 3.15
CA MET A 66 -13.07 7.63 3.59
C MET A 66 -12.67 6.60 4.65
N LEU A 67 -13.54 6.33 5.62
CA LEU A 67 -13.28 5.31 6.65
C LEU A 67 -13.18 3.91 6.04
N SER A 68 -14.05 3.57 5.09
CA SER A 68 -13.99 2.29 4.38
C SER A 68 -12.68 2.12 3.61
N ARG A 69 -12.22 3.19 2.95
CA ARG A 69 -10.96 3.22 2.22
C ARG A 69 -9.75 3.11 3.14
N ILE A 70 -9.76 3.80 4.28
CA ILE A 70 -8.70 3.69 5.30
C ILE A 70 -8.59 2.24 5.77
N HIS A 71 -9.72 1.61 6.13
CA HIS A 71 -9.73 0.23 6.59
C HIS A 71 -9.21 -0.75 5.51
N ALA A 72 -9.59 -0.57 4.25
CA ALA A 72 -9.07 -1.38 3.14
C ALA A 72 -7.54 -1.23 2.98
N LEU A 73 -7.03 0.00 3.10
CA LEU A 73 -5.59 0.28 3.04
C LEU A 73 -4.84 -0.32 4.23
N GLU A 74 -5.41 -0.27 5.43
CA GLU A 74 -4.84 -0.88 6.64
C GLU A 74 -4.74 -2.40 6.50
N GLN A 75 -5.79 -3.05 6.01
CA GLN A 75 -5.78 -4.49 5.70
C GLN A 75 -4.70 -4.84 4.67
N HIS A 76 -4.58 -4.05 3.61
CA HIS A 76 -3.58 -4.26 2.57
C HIS A 76 -2.14 -4.07 3.09
N ASN A 77 -1.93 -3.06 3.95
CA ASN A 77 -0.65 -2.85 4.62
C ASN A 77 -0.30 -4.02 5.56
N ALA A 78 -1.28 -4.53 6.31
CA ALA A 78 -1.09 -5.70 7.16
C ALA A 78 -0.70 -6.94 6.35
N TYR A 79 -1.36 -7.16 5.20
CA TYR A 79 -1.03 -8.22 4.26
C TYR A 79 0.42 -8.10 3.75
N PHE A 80 0.83 -6.93 3.26
CA PHE A 80 2.21 -6.73 2.79
C PHE A 80 3.25 -6.88 3.90
N ALA A 81 2.95 -6.42 5.11
CA ALA A 81 3.83 -6.61 6.25
C ALA A 81 4.01 -8.10 6.58
N ALA A 82 2.93 -8.87 6.57
CA ALA A 82 2.99 -10.32 6.73
C ALA A 82 3.81 -10.97 5.61
N ARG A 83 3.58 -10.58 4.36
CA ARG A 83 4.30 -11.09 3.20
C ARG A 83 5.80 -10.79 3.25
N ARG A 84 6.17 -9.60 3.72
CA ARG A 84 7.58 -9.22 3.91
C ARG A 84 8.24 -10.08 4.98
N ARG A 85 7.59 -10.27 6.14
CA ARG A 85 8.12 -11.13 7.22
C ARG A 85 8.37 -12.54 6.72
N GLU A 86 7.44 -13.06 5.94
CA GLU A 86 7.59 -14.39 5.35
C GLU A 86 8.74 -14.47 4.34
N ALA A 87 8.84 -13.52 3.41
CA ALA A 87 9.95 -13.49 2.44
C ALA A 87 11.32 -13.39 3.13
N VAL A 88 11.41 -12.60 4.21
CA VAL A 88 12.63 -12.53 5.04
C VAL A 88 12.91 -13.88 5.71
N GLY A 89 11.89 -14.57 6.22
CA GLY A 89 12.03 -15.93 6.76
C GLY A 89 12.53 -16.93 5.73
N GLN A 90 11.98 -16.90 4.51
CA GLN A 90 12.41 -17.77 3.41
C GLN A 90 13.88 -17.52 3.01
N LEU A 91 14.28 -16.24 2.90
CA LEU A 91 15.68 -15.88 2.60
C LEU A 91 16.63 -16.30 3.73
N SER A 92 16.21 -16.15 4.99
CA SER A 92 16.99 -16.61 6.13
C SER A 92 17.18 -18.13 6.09
N ASN A 93 16.14 -18.89 5.77
CA ASN A 93 16.22 -20.35 5.66
C ASN A 93 17.13 -20.78 4.51
N LEU A 94 17.03 -20.15 3.33
CA LEU A 94 17.92 -20.41 2.20
C LEU A 94 19.38 -20.13 2.57
N ARG A 95 19.64 -19.03 3.27
CA ARG A 95 21.00 -18.69 3.73
C ARG A 95 21.59 -19.78 4.63
N THR A 96 20.82 -20.27 5.60
CA THR A 96 21.28 -21.36 6.48
C THR A 96 21.56 -22.63 5.69
N LEU A 97 20.67 -23.02 4.77
CA LEU A 97 20.85 -24.20 3.92
C LEU A 97 22.09 -24.11 3.02
N HIS A 98 22.38 -22.93 2.48
CA HIS A 98 23.61 -22.68 1.72
C HIS A 98 24.85 -22.79 2.60
N GLN A 99 24.83 -22.21 3.80
CA GLN A 99 25.95 -22.30 4.73
C GLN A 99 26.23 -23.75 5.16
N GLU A 100 25.19 -24.54 5.42
CA GLU A 100 25.31 -25.97 5.71
C GLU A 100 25.90 -26.75 4.52
N ALA A 101 25.48 -26.43 3.30
CA ALA A 101 26.02 -27.03 2.08
C ALA A 101 27.49 -26.68 1.87
N ASP A 102 27.88 -25.42 2.06
CA ASP A 102 29.27 -24.95 1.96
C ASP A 102 30.16 -25.62 3.01
N ASN A 103 29.68 -25.75 4.24
CA ASN A 103 30.41 -26.47 5.29
C ASN A 103 30.60 -27.95 4.94
N ALA A 104 29.53 -28.62 4.46
CA ALA A 104 29.61 -30.01 4.05
C ALA A 104 30.55 -30.20 2.84
N PHE A 105 30.57 -29.26 1.91
CA PHE A 105 31.50 -29.24 0.79
C PHE A 105 32.94 -29.12 1.26
N ASN A 106 33.24 -28.12 2.09
CA ASN A 106 34.58 -27.92 2.65
C ASN A 106 35.09 -29.18 3.36
N MET A 107 34.25 -29.82 4.17
CA MET A 107 34.60 -31.07 4.85
C MET A 107 34.90 -32.23 3.89
N ARG A 108 34.23 -32.31 2.74
CA ARG A 108 34.47 -33.36 1.73
C ARG A 108 35.67 -33.09 0.85
N THR A 109 36.05 -31.83 0.66
CA THR A 109 37.20 -31.46 -0.17
C THR A 109 38.52 -31.49 0.59
N VAL A 110 38.52 -31.44 1.93
CA VAL A 110 39.74 -31.39 2.75
C VAL A 110 40.69 -32.55 2.48
N ASP A 111 40.17 -33.74 2.21
CA ASP A 111 40.98 -34.96 2.00
C ASP A 111 41.29 -35.24 0.52
N ILE A 112 40.82 -34.39 -0.41
CA ILE A 112 41.05 -34.56 -1.85
C ILE A 112 42.43 -34.03 -2.20
N GLN A 113 43.25 -34.90 -2.79
CA GLN A 113 44.55 -34.50 -3.31
C GLN A 113 44.38 -33.57 -4.53
N PRO A 114 45.24 -32.57 -4.72
CA PRO A 114 45.12 -31.63 -5.84
C PRO A 114 45.21 -32.29 -7.22
N ASP A 115 45.83 -33.47 -7.30
CA ASP A 115 45.99 -34.25 -8.52
C ASP A 115 44.84 -35.27 -8.75
N ASP A 116 43.91 -35.40 -7.79
CA ASP A 116 42.76 -36.29 -7.88
C ASP A 116 41.59 -35.62 -8.62
N LEU A 117 41.70 -35.62 -9.96
CA LEU A 117 40.68 -35.06 -10.85
C LEU A 117 39.31 -35.73 -10.67
N GLU A 118 39.28 -37.05 -10.43
CA GLU A 118 38.05 -37.80 -10.27
C GLU A 118 37.32 -37.40 -8.98
N GLY A 119 38.06 -37.30 -7.87
CA GLY A 119 37.55 -36.80 -6.59
C GLY A 119 36.99 -35.37 -6.71
N MET A 120 37.72 -34.47 -7.37
CA MET A 120 37.27 -33.09 -7.59
C MET A 120 35.97 -33.02 -8.43
N LEU A 121 35.88 -33.80 -9.52
CA LEU A 121 34.68 -33.86 -10.36
C LEU A 121 33.47 -34.45 -9.62
N CYS A 122 33.70 -35.48 -8.80
CA CYS A 122 32.65 -36.09 -7.98
C CYS A 122 32.09 -35.08 -6.96
N VAL A 123 32.96 -34.35 -6.27
CA VAL A 123 32.55 -33.34 -5.29
C VAL A 123 31.85 -32.15 -5.96
N TYR A 124 32.31 -31.71 -7.14
CA TYR A 124 31.60 -30.70 -7.93
C TYR A 124 30.19 -31.16 -8.35
N GLY A 125 30.05 -32.39 -8.87
CA GLY A 125 28.75 -32.93 -9.28
C GLY A 125 27.77 -33.08 -8.12
N THR A 126 28.25 -33.53 -6.96
CA THR A 126 27.42 -33.63 -5.75
C THR A 126 27.01 -32.27 -5.21
N MET A 127 27.90 -31.26 -5.28
CA MET A 127 27.59 -29.87 -4.90
C MET A 127 26.47 -29.29 -5.77
N VAL A 128 26.61 -29.36 -7.10
CA VAL A 128 25.60 -28.85 -8.04
C VAL A 128 24.24 -29.52 -7.80
N THR A 129 24.23 -30.84 -7.64
CA THR A 129 23.01 -31.61 -7.38
C THR A 129 22.37 -31.23 -6.05
N THR A 130 23.17 -30.99 -5.00
CA THR A 130 22.69 -30.55 -3.69
C THR A 130 22.04 -29.17 -3.78
N ALA A 131 22.71 -28.22 -4.42
CA ALA A 131 22.20 -26.86 -4.61
C ALA A 131 20.91 -26.83 -5.45
N MET A 132 20.82 -27.64 -6.50
CA MET A 132 19.59 -27.79 -7.30
C MET A 132 18.45 -28.39 -6.49
N ASN A 133 18.69 -29.46 -5.73
CA ASN A 133 17.68 -30.09 -4.89
C ASN A 133 17.16 -29.14 -3.80
N GLN A 134 18.04 -28.34 -3.19
CA GLN A 134 17.64 -27.33 -2.21
C GLN A 134 16.74 -26.26 -2.84
N HIS A 135 17.10 -25.72 -4.01
CA HIS A 135 16.26 -24.78 -4.74
C HIS A 135 14.90 -25.38 -5.11
N GLN A 136 14.85 -26.62 -5.59
CA GLN A 136 13.59 -27.29 -5.93
C GLN A 136 12.70 -27.48 -4.71
N ARG A 137 13.25 -27.86 -3.55
CA ARG A 137 12.48 -27.96 -2.30
C ARG A 137 11.96 -26.60 -1.85
N ALA A 138 12.79 -25.55 -1.91
CA ALA A 138 12.38 -24.20 -1.57
C ALA A 138 11.24 -23.69 -2.49
N LEU A 139 11.35 -23.91 -3.80
CA LEU A 139 10.30 -23.63 -4.77
C LEU A 139 9.02 -24.45 -4.49
N GLY A 140 9.17 -25.72 -4.12
CA GLY A 140 8.05 -26.60 -3.77
C GLY A 140 7.30 -26.13 -2.51
N GLN A 141 8.03 -25.71 -1.47
CA GLN A 141 7.44 -25.15 -0.25
C GLN A 141 6.71 -23.83 -0.52
N MET A 142 7.23 -22.98 -1.40
CA MET A 142 6.51 -21.78 -1.84
C MET A 142 5.20 -22.12 -2.56
N ARG A 143 5.16 -23.19 -3.37
CA ARG A 143 3.92 -23.62 -4.03
C ARG A 143 2.88 -24.17 -3.04
N ALA A 144 3.30 -24.98 -2.08
CA ALA A 144 2.40 -25.59 -1.10
C ALA A 144 1.71 -24.54 -0.20
N ASN A 145 2.37 -23.43 0.10
CA ASN A 145 1.81 -22.34 0.90
C ASN A 145 0.97 -21.33 0.07
N GLY A 146 0.61 -21.67 -1.17
CA GLY A 146 -0.17 -20.78 -2.04
C GLY A 146 0.56 -19.48 -2.41
N GLN A 147 1.90 -19.47 -2.33
CA GLN A 147 2.70 -18.25 -2.40
C GLN A 147 3.07 -17.81 -3.81
N MET A 148 2.80 -18.61 -4.84
CA MET A 148 3.06 -18.14 -6.19
C MET A 148 2.04 -17.05 -6.52
N PRO A 149 2.48 -15.81 -6.85
CA PRO A 149 1.66 -14.97 -7.72
C PRO A 149 1.34 -15.83 -8.96
N PRO A 150 0.22 -15.61 -9.65
CA PRO A 150 -0.04 -16.27 -10.92
C PRO A 150 0.95 -15.75 -11.99
N TYR A 151 2.23 -16.09 -11.86
CA TYR A 151 3.12 -16.35 -12.98
C TYR A 151 2.87 -17.81 -13.44
N ASN A 152 1.60 -18.22 -13.49
CA ASN A 152 1.21 -19.10 -14.57
C ASN A 152 1.30 -18.21 -15.80
N THR A 153 2.34 -18.40 -16.60
CA THR A 153 2.27 -18.08 -18.03
C THR A 153 0.95 -18.64 -18.57
N PRO A 154 -0.06 -17.82 -18.92
CA PRO A 154 -0.99 -18.29 -19.91
C PRO A 154 -0.21 -18.25 -21.21
N ILE A 155 0.12 -19.43 -21.73
CA ILE A 155 0.21 -19.59 -23.18
C ILE A 155 -1.06 -18.95 -23.73
N SER A 156 -0.85 -17.95 -24.57
CA SER A 156 -1.81 -17.18 -25.37
C SER A 156 -3.21 -17.79 -25.46
N GLN A 157 -4.16 -17.22 -24.72
CA GLN A 157 -5.51 -17.08 -25.24
C GLN A 157 -5.87 -15.61 -25.23
N CYS A 158 -5.91 -15.08 -26.44
CA CYS A 158 -6.58 -13.86 -26.82
C CYS A 158 -7.99 -13.84 -26.21
N GLN A 159 -8.17 -13.16 -25.09
CA GLN A 159 -9.48 -12.67 -24.69
C GLN A 159 -9.39 -11.16 -24.55
N GLN A 160 -9.89 -10.52 -25.61
CA GLN A 160 -10.38 -9.15 -25.60
C GLN A 160 -11.30 -8.98 -24.38
N SER A 161 -10.86 -8.25 -23.37
CA SER A 161 -11.76 -7.67 -22.38
C SER A 161 -11.89 -6.18 -22.68
N VAL A 162 -13.15 -5.80 -22.88
CA VAL A 162 -13.60 -4.45 -23.17
C VAL A 162 -13.19 -3.53 -22.03
N MET A 163 -12.47 -2.47 -22.37
CA MET A 163 -12.05 -1.39 -21.46
C MET A 163 -13.27 -0.71 -20.82
N PRO A 164 -13.16 -0.32 -19.54
CA PRO A 164 -13.73 0.93 -19.09
C PRO A 164 -12.64 1.85 -18.54
N THR A 165 -12.54 3.00 -19.21
CA THR A 165 -12.10 4.31 -18.68
C THR A 165 -10.62 4.48 -18.33
N ALA A 166 -10.05 5.51 -18.98
CA ALA A 166 -8.69 5.98 -18.85
C ALA A 166 -8.35 6.47 -17.43
N LEU A 167 -7.91 5.56 -16.56
CA LEU A 167 -7.00 5.93 -15.49
C LEU A 167 -5.62 6.16 -16.13
N ARG A 168 -5.06 7.35 -15.90
CA ARG A 168 -3.66 7.66 -16.26
C ARG A 168 -2.73 6.73 -15.49
N TYR A 169 -2.36 5.61 -16.08
CA TYR A 169 -1.36 4.71 -15.53
C TYR A 169 0.02 5.38 -15.60
N ALA A 170 0.78 5.29 -14.51
CA ALA A 170 2.15 5.79 -14.41
C ALA A 170 3.17 4.99 -15.25
N TYR A 171 2.72 3.95 -15.97
CA TYR A 171 3.56 3.04 -16.72
C TYR A 171 3.09 2.90 -18.17
N PRO A 172 4.01 2.69 -19.13
CA PRO A 172 3.65 2.44 -20.51
C PRO A 172 2.78 1.18 -20.67
N PRO A 173 1.95 1.07 -21.73
CA PRO A 173 1.00 -0.04 -21.92
C PRO A 173 1.63 -1.44 -21.92
N ALA A 174 2.93 -1.55 -22.23
CA ALA A 174 3.67 -2.80 -22.24
C ALA A 174 4.07 -3.32 -20.85
N TYR A 175 3.78 -2.55 -19.79
CA TYR A 175 4.15 -2.88 -18.41
C TYR A 175 2.93 -3.17 -17.54
N SER A 176 3.09 -4.15 -16.66
CA SER A 176 2.14 -4.39 -15.57
C SER A 176 2.19 -3.27 -14.55
N GLN A 177 1.15 -3.16 -13.72
CA GLN A 177 1.11 -2.25 -12.57
C GLN A 177 2.22 -2.53 -11.54
N ALA A 178 2.79 -3.73 -11.55
CA ALA A 178 3.93 -4.13 -10.72
C ALA A 178 5.30 -3.86 -11.38
N GLY A 179 5.33 -3.17 -12.54
CA GLY A 179 6.56 -2.90 -13.28
C GLY A 179 7.13 -4.16 -13.92
N TYR A 180 6.33 -4.97 -14.60
CA TYR A 180 6.82 -6.12 -15.38
C TYR A 180 6.56 -5.91 -16.86
N CYS A 181 7.58 -6.05 -17.71
CA CYS A 181 7.43 -5.90 -19.15
C CYS A 181 6.93 -7.21 -19.77
N TYR A 182 5.72 -7.20 -20.33
CA TYR A 182 5.14 -8.37 -20.99
C TYR A 182 5.81 -8.71 -22.33
N ALA A 183 6.37 -7.71 -23.02
CA ALA A 183 7.02 -7.92 -24.31
C ALA A 183 8.32 -8.73 -24.21
N HIS A 184 9.04 -8.60 -23.09
CA HIS A 184 10.39 -9.16 -22.92
C HIS A 184 10.54 -10.06 -21.69
N ASN A 185 9.44 -10.34 -20.98
CA ASN A 185 9.43 -11.18 -19.80
C ASN A 185 10.46 -10.79 -18.72
N MET A 186 10.61 -9.49 -18.45
CA MET A 186 11.62 -8.97 -17.53
C MET A 186 11.10 -7.84 -16.62
N PRO A 187 11.62 -7.71 -15.38
CA PRO A 187 11.21 -6.66 -14.46
C PRO A 187 11.61 -5.25 -14.94
N TYR A 188 10.90 -4.24 -14.44
CA TYR A 188 11.14 -2.84 -14.74
C TYR A 188 12.45 -2.35 -14.10
N CYS A 189 13.24 -1.51 -14.77
CA CYS A 189 13.05 -1.01 -16.13
C CYS A 189 13.52 -2.02 -17.20
N CYS A 190 12.66 -2.32 -18.19
CA CYS A 190 13.07 -3.20 -19.28
C CYS A 190 14.01 -2.42 -20.19
N ARG A 191 15.29 -2.83 -20.22
CA ARG A 191 16.33 -2.18 -21.02
C ARG A 191 16.03 -2.18 -22.53
N ILE A 192 15.20 -3.10 -23.01
CA ILE A 192 14.83 -3.23 -24.42
C ILE A 192 13.69 -2.26 -24.78
N CYS A 193 12.79 -1.96 -23.85
CA CYS A 193 11.69 -1.00 -24.06
C CYS A 193 12.05 0.44 -23.68
N ASN A 194 13.23 0.68 -23.09
CA ASN A 194 13.65 1.99 -22.57
C ASN A 194 14.65 2.71 -23.50
N THR A 195 14.65 2.34 -24.78
CA THR A 195 15.26 3.04 -25.92
C THR A 195 14.18 3.77 -26.69
#